data_AF-A0A947LZI2-F1
#
_entry.id   AF-A0A947LZI2-F1
#
_cell.length_a   1.000
_cell.length_b   1.000
_cell.length_c   1.000
_cell.angle_alpha   90.00
_cell.angle_beta   90.00
_cell.angle_gamma   90.00
#
_symmetry.space_group_name_H-M   'P 1'
#
loop_
_entity.id
_entity.type
_entity.pdbx_description
1 polymer ?
#
loop_
_entity_poly.entity_id
_entity_poly.type
_entity_poly.pdbx_seq_one_letter_code
_entity_poly.pdbx_strand_id
1 'polypeptide(L)'
;MTQDTPPTKATLFNAAAYFRRNKMEPVAIGTAALLGTTALTSPLLASTAGALAVLAGSFYLLLKTSDVVVNNASALGKKAKIPPLMLGLGLGAITSMPELFVSVGAALNGTPELGIGNIVGSNIANILLILGATAAITPIISKGLSWRFNTLAMAGATGLFGAGLAWG
;
A
#
# COMPACT_ATOMS: atom_id res chain seq x y z
N MET A 1 37.85 15.37 -4.92
CA MET A 1 36.76 16.08 -4.22
C MET A 1 35.88 16.71 -5.28
N THR A 2 34.94 15.96 -5.84
CA THR A 2 33.98 16.48 -6.84
C THR A 2 32.67 16.76 -6.11
N GLN A 3 32.21 18.00 -6.22
CA GLN A 3 31.08 18.57 -5.49
C GLN A 3 29.78 17.80 -5.71
N ASP A 4 29.14 17.47 -4.60
CA ASP A 4 27.79 16.92 -4.51
C ASP A 4 26.80 18.09 -4.57
N THR A 5 26.37 18.46 -5.78
CA THR A 5 25.27 19.41 -5.96
C THR A 5 23.94 18.69 -5.78
N PRO A 6 22.98 19.24 -4.99
CA PRO A 6 21.71 18.59 -4.71
C PRO A 6 20.93 18.30 -6.01
N PRO A 7 20.22 17.16 -6.11
CA PRO A 7 19.59 16.73 -7.34
C PRO A 7 18.48 17.71 -7.74
N THR A 8 18.72 18.43 -8.84
CA THR A 8 17.76 19.31 -9.50
C THR A 8 16.55 18.50 -9.96
N LYS A 9 15.33 19.08 -9.96
CA LYS A 9 14.04 18.43 -10.29
C LYS A 9 14.04 17.53 -11.56
N ALA A 10 14.96 17.74 -12.49
CA ALA A 10 15.19 16.90 -13.65
C ALA A 10 15.62 15.45 -13.32
N THR A 11 16.30 15.22 -12.19
CA THR A 11 16.81 13.90 -11.78
C THR A 11 15.69 12.95 -11.34
N LEU A 12 14.61 13.48 -10.74
CA LEU A 12 13.42 12.67 -10.38
C LEU A 12 12.68 12.16 -11.62
N PHE A 13 12.62 12.97 -12.69
CA PHE A 13 12.08 12.56 -13.99
C PHE A 13 12.96 11.50 -14.68
N ASN A 14 14.26 11.51 -14.39
CA ASN A 14 15.24 10.61 -15.01
C ASN A 14 15.39 9.26 -14.31
N ALA A 15 14.76 9.06 -13.15
CA ALA A 15 14.73 7.76 -12.48
C ALA A 15 14.09 6.69 -13.38
N ALA A 16 12.99 7.03 -14.06
CA ALA A 16 12.32 6.13 -15.00
C ALA A 16 13.23 5.74 -16.19
N ALA A 17 14.01 6.69 -16.73
CA ALA A 17 14.96 6.42 -17.79
C ALA A 17 16.17 5.59 -17.32
N TYR A 18 16.61 5.79 -16.07
CA TYR A 18 17.68 5.01 -15.44
C TYR A 18 17.27 3.54 -15.24
N PHE A 19 16.05 3.28 -14.74
CA PHE A 19 15.53 1.93 -14.58
C PHE A 19 15.30 1.23 -15.92
N ARG A 20 14.78 1.94 -16.92
CA ARG A 20 14.60 1.43 -18.29
C ARG A 20 15.92 1.08 -18.98
N ARG A 21 16.97 1.89 -18.76
CA ARG A 21 18.31 1.69 -19.33
C ARG A 21 19.06 0.49 -18.72
N ASN A 22 18.81 0.19 -17.45
CA ASN A 22 19.45 -0.93 -16.76
C ASN A 22 18.70 -2.27 -16.86
N LYS A 23 17.61 -2.36 -17.64
CA LYS A 23 16.77 -3.57 -17.76
C LYS A 23 16.46 -4.20 -16.40
N MET A 24 16.26 -3.37 -15.37
CA MET A 24 15.81 -3.84 -14.08
C MET A 24 14.31 -4.11 -14.23
N GLU A 25 13.97 -5.29 -14.76
CA GLU A 25 12.65 -5.92 -14.55
C GLU A 25 12.34 -5.67 -13.07
N PRO A 26 11.34 -4.84 -12.73
CA PRO A 26 11.20 -4.33 -11.38
C PRO A 26 11.23 -5.52 -10.46
N VAL A 27 12.16 -5.53 -9.51
CA VAL A 27 12.45 -6.69 -8.67
C VAL A 27 11.16 -7.26 -8.08
N ALA A 28 10.13 -6.43 -7.84
CA ALA A 28 8.78 -6.83 -7.44
C ALA A 28 8.02 -7.68 -8.48
N ILE A 29 8.07 -7.36 -9.78
CA ILE A 29 7.49 -8.20 -10.84
C ILE A 29 8.39 -9.40 -11.10
N GLY A 30 9.71 -9.25 -11.06
CA GLY A 30 10.65 -10.35 -11.20
C GLY A 30 10.53 -11.39 -10.07
N THR A 31 10.38 -10.94 -8.81
CA THR A 31 10.16 -11.84 -7.66
C THR A 31 8.72 -12.33 -7.56
N ALA A 32 7.70 -11.54 -7.91
CA ALA A 32 6.32 -12.05 -7.98
C ALA A 32 6.14 -13.06 -9.13
N ALA A 33 6.81 -12.84 -10.27
CA ALA A 33 6.87 -13.79 -11.38
C ALA A 33 7.71 -15.01 -11.00
N LEU A 34 8.88 -14.86 -10.37
CA LEU A 34 9.67 -16.02 -9.91
C LEU A 34 8.94 -16.82 -8.82
N LEU A 35 8.43 -16.18 -7.77
CA LEU A 35 7.69 -16.84 -6.68
C LEU A 35 6.37 -17.42 -7.20
N GLY A 36 5.65 -16.72 -8.08
CA GLY A 36 4.41 -17.20 -8.69
C GLY A 36 4.62 -18.37 -9.64
N THR A 37 5.61 -18.30 -10.53
CA THR A 37 5.89 -19.39 -11.50
C THR A 37 6.52 -20.61 -10.83
N THR A 38 7.39 -20.43 -9.84
CA THR A 38 7.98 -21.57 -9.09
C THR A 38 6.99 -22.20 -8.10
N ALA A 39 6.10 -21.41 -7.49
CA ALA A 39 5.01 -21.95 -6.66
C ALA A 39 4.02 -22.76 -7.48
N LEU A 40 3.68 -22.34 -8.71
CA LEU A 40 2.83 -23.09 -9.63
C LEU A 40 3.45 -24.43 -10.07
N THR A 41 4.78 -24.53 -10.11
CA THR A 41 5.49 -25.80 -10.38
C THR A 41 5.67 -26.70 -9.15
N SER A 42 5.31 -26.22 -7.95
CA SER A 42 5.45 -27.06 -6.75
C SER A 42 4.45 -28.22 -6.79
N PRO A 43 4.87 -29.46 -6.49
CA PRO A 43 3.97 -30.63 -6.48
C PRO A 43 2.81 -30.47 -5.47
N LEU A 44 2.93 -29.53 -4.53
CA LEU A 44 1.86 -29.09 -3.63
C LEU A 44 0.74 -28.34 -4.37
N LEU A 45 1.04 -27.35 -5.21
CA LEU A 45 0.03 -26.58 -5.93
C LEU A 45 -0.58 -27.32 -7.13
N ALA A 46 0.12 -28.33 -7.66
CA ALA A 46 -0.36 -29.16 -8.76
C ALA A 46 -1.59 -30.00 -8.37
N SER A 47 -1.77 -30.32 -7.08
CA SER A 47 -2.94 -31.01 -6.57
C SER A 47 -3.97 -30.01 -6.03
N THR A 48 -5.26 -30.24 -6.31
CA THR A 48 -6.36 -29.42 -5.75
C THR A 48 -6.33 -29.38 -4.22
N ALA A 49 -5.98 -30.52 -3.60
CA ALA A 49 -5.82 -30.63 -2.17
C ALA A 49 -4.66 -29.77 -1.63
N GLY A 50 -3.51 -29.75 -2.29
CA GLY A 50 -2.37 -28.96 -1.84
C GLY A 50 -2.52 -27.47 -2.14
N ALA A 51 -3.20 -27.07 -3.22
CA ALA A 51 -3.59 -25.67 -3.44
C ALA A 51 -4.52 -25.15 -2.34
N LEU A 52 -5.52 -25.95 -1.93
CA LEU A 52 -6.40 -25.63 -0.80
C LEU A 52 -5.64 -25.56 0.53
N ALA A 53 -4.69 -26.47 0.74
CA ALA A 53 -3.86 -26.45 1.95
C ALA A 53 -2.98 -25.18 2.03
N VAL A 54 -2.40 -24.74 0.91
CA VAL A 54 -1.63 -23.49 0.85
C VAL A 54 -2.52 -22.28 1.07
N LEU A 55 -3.72 -22.26 0.49
CA LEU A 55 -4.67 -21.17 0.68
C LEU A 55 -5.15 -21.08 2.14
N ALA A 56 -5.51 -22.21 2.75
CA ALA A 56 -5.89 -22.27 4.16
C ALA A 56 -4.72 -21.90 5.09
N GLY A 57 -3.52 -22.42 4.80
CA GLY A 57 -2.31 -22.15 5.59
C GLY A 57 -1.88 -20.69 5.53
N SER A 58 -1.88 -20.08 4.33
CA SER A 58 -1.57 -18.66 4.15
C SER A 58 -2.61 -17.77 4.82
N PHE A 59 -3.90 -18.08 4.69
CA PHE A 59 -4.96 -17.34 5.38
C PHE A 59 -4.81 -17.41 6.91
N TYR A 60 -4.54 -18.59 7.46
CA TYR A 60 -4.26 -18.75 8.89
C TYR A 60 -3.06 -17.93 9.35
N LEU A 61 -1.97 -17.94 8.57
CA LEU A 61 -0.77 -17.13 8.85
C LEU A 61 -1.06 -15.63 8.83
N LEU A 62 -1.90 -15.16 7.90
CA LEU A 62 -2.32 -13.76 7.81
C LEU A 62 -3.08 -13.33 9.07
N LEU A 63 -4.06 -14.13 9.50
CA LEU A 63 -4.82 -13.85 10.73
C LEU A 63 -3.88 -13.77 11.94
N LYS A 64 -3.00 -14.77 12.09
CA LYS A 64 -2.07 -14.82 13.23
C LYS A 64 -1.08 -13.65 13.22
N THR A 65 -0.56 -13.32 12.05
CA THR A 65 0.41 -12.22 11.90
C THR A 65 -0.25 -10.87 12.17
N SER A 66 -1.48 -10.67 11.69
CA SER A 66 -2.26 -9.45 11.97
C SER A 66 -2.40 -9.22 13.48
N ASP A 67 -2.83 -10.23 14.24
CA ASP A 67 -2.97 -10.12 15.70
C ASP A 67 -1.62 -9.81 16.37
N VAL A 68 -0.55 -10.50 15.98
CA VAL A 68 0.78 -10.30 16.55
C VAL A 68 1.28 -8.89 16.27
N VAL A 69 1.15 -8.39 15.05
CA VAL A 69 1.59 -7.04 14.67
C VAL A 69 0.81 -5.98 15.42
N VAL A 70 -0.53 -6.08 15.46
CA VAL A 70 -1.39 -5.10 16.15
C VAL A 70 -1.13 -5.10 17.64
N ASN A 71 -1.01 -6.27 18.27
CA ASN A 71 -0.74 -6.37 19.70
C ASN A 71 0.62 -5.78 20.07
N ASN A 72 1.67 -6.11 19.32
CA ASN A 72 3.01 -5.58 19.56
C ASN A 72 3.08 -4.06 19.29
N ALA A 73 2.50 -3.59 18.18
CA ALA A 73 2.45 -2.17 17.86
C ALA A 73 1.67 -1.37 18.91
N SER A 74 0.56 -1.91 19.42
CA SER A 74 -0.22 -1.27 20.48
C SER A 74 0.56 -1.21 21.81
N ALA A 75 1.31 -2.26 22.15
CA ALA A 75 2.15 -2.30 23.34
C ALA A 75 3.28 -1.27 23.27
N LEU A 76 3.94 -1.16 22.11
CA LEU A 76 4.97 -0.16 21.86
C LEU A 76 4.39 1.26 21.88
N GLY A 77 3.26 1.48 21.22
CA GLY A 77 2.60 2.77 21.17
C GLY A 77 2.13 3.26 22.54
N LYS A 78 1.64 2.37 23.40
CA LYS A 78 1.31 2.70 24.81
C LYS A 78 2.54 3.14 25.60
N LYS A 79 3.67 2.45 25.46
CA LYS A 79 4.95 2.84 26.09
C LYS A 79 5.46 4.19 25.59
N ALA A 80 5.28 4.45 24.29
CA ALA A 80 5.66 5.71 23.65
C ALA A 80 4.62 6.85 23.82
N LYS A 81 3.52 6.62 24.55
CA LYS A 81 2.40 7.57 24.73
C LYS A 81 1.80 8.10 23.41
N ILE A 82 1.84 7.28 22.36
CA ILE A 82 1.26 7.63 21.06
C ILE A 82 -0.26 7.39 21.10
N PRO A 83 -1.09 8.36 20.64
CA PRO A 83 -2.53 8.18 20.57
C PRO A 83 -2.94 6.97 19.73
N PRO A 84 -3.96 6.18 20.14
CA PRO A 84 -4.42 5.01 19.38
C PRO A 84 -4.79 5.31 17.93
N LEU A 85 -5.34 6.50 17.66
CA LEU A 85 -5.68 6.96 16.31
C LEU A 85 -4.44 7.09 15.42
N MET A 86 -3.34 7.63 15.96
CA MET A 86 -2.08 7.81 15.22
C MET A 86 -1.41 6.45 14.95
N LEU A 87 -1.50 5.51 15.90
CA LEU A 87 -1.03 4.13 15.68
C LEU A 87 -1.83 3.43 14.59
N GLY A 88 -3.17 3.54 14.61
CA GLY A 88 -4.04 2.97 13.59
C GLY A 88 -3.75 3.56 12.20
N LEU A 89 -3.55 4.88 12.12
CA LEU A 89 -3.18 5.56 10.88
C LEU A 89 -1.81 5.09 10.36
N GLY A 90 -0.82 4.97 11.25
CA GLY A 90 0.52 4.49 10.89
C GLY A 90 0.53 3.04 10.40
N LEU A 91 -0.19 2.16 11.08
CA LEU A 91 -0.33 0.76 10.65
C LEU A 91 -1.06 0.65 9.31
N GLY A 92 -2.13 1.43 9.12
CA GLY A 92 -2.84 1.48 7.84
C GLY A 92 -1.95 1.93 6.69
N ALA A 93 -1.07 2.91 6.91
CA ALA A 93 -0.12 3.37 5.90
C ALA A 93 0.89 2.27 5.49
N ILE A 94 1.34 1.45 6.44
CA ILE A 94 2.23 0.31 6.15
C ILE A 94 1.50 -0.74 5.32
N THR A 95 0.21 -1.01 5.63
CA THR A 95 -0.60 -1.95 4.86
C THR A 95 -0.80 -1.51 3.41
N SER A 96 -0.72 -0.20 3.10
CA SER A 96 -0.81 0.32 1.72
C SER A 96 0.51 0.31 0.94
N MET A 97 1.62 -0.11 1.55
CA MET A 97 2.92 -0.21 0.87
C MET A 97 2.93 -1.21 -0.30
N PRO A 98 2.35 -2.42 -0.20
CA PRO A 98 2.26 -3.35 -1.33
C PRO A 98 1.60 -2.74 -2.57
N GLU A 99 0.50 -2.00 -2.38
CA GLU A 99 -0.23 -1.33 -3.45
C GLU A 99 0.62 -0.22 -4.08
N LEU A 100 1.38 0.51 -3.26
CA LEU A 100 2.35 1.47 -3.76
C LEU A 100 3.41 0.77 -4.63
N PHE A 101 3.96 -0.36 -4.19
CA PHE A 101 4.95 -1.11 -4.97
C PHE A 101 4.39 -1.64 -6.29
N VAL A 102 3.16 -2.17 -6.29
CA VAL A 102 2.48 -2.62 -7.51
C VAL A 102 2.26 -1.46 -8.48
N SER A 103 1.80 -0.32 -7.97
CA SER A 103 1.46 0.83 -8.81
C SER A 103 2.69 1.54 -9.38
N VAL A 104 3.75 1.68 -8.57
CA VAL A 104 5.04 2.16 -9.03
C VAL A 104 5.65 1.19 -10.04
N GLY A 105 5.57 -0.12 -9.76
CA GLY A 105 5.99 -1.16 -10.69
C GLY A 105 5.27 -1.02 -12.05
N ALA A 106 3.96 -0.90 -12.05
CA ALA A 106 3.17 -0.72 -13.28
C ALA A 106 3.56 0.54 -14.06
N ALA A 107 3.75 1.67 -13.36
CA ALA A 107 4.21 2.92 -13.98
C ALA A 107 5.60 2.77 -14.63
N LEU A 108 6.52 2.07 -13.98
CA LEU A 108 7.88 1.83 -14.50
C LEU A 108 7.89 0.89 -15.72
N ASN A 109 6.94 -0.04 -15.82
CA ASN A 109 6.82 -0.96 -16.95
C ASN A 109 6.06 -0.40 -18.15
N GLY A 110 5.62 0.86 -18.08
CA GLY A 110 4.85 1.48 -19.17
C GLY A 110 3.40 0.99 -19.25
N THR A 111 2.85 0.47 -18.15
CA THR A 111 1.43 0.11 -18.00
C THR A 111 0.76 0.91 -16.86
N PRO A 112 0.81 2.25 -16.89
CA PRO A 112 0.31 3.10 -15.81
C PRO A 112 -1.19 2.91 -15.52
N GLU A 113 -1.97 2.45 -16.49
CA GLU A 113 -3.40 2.16 -16.35
C GLU A 113 -3.67 1.09 -15.27
N LEU A 114 -2.80 0.07 -15.19
CA LEU A 114 -2.87 -0.95 -14.14
C LEU A 114 -2.55 -0.37 -12.77
N GLY A 115 -1.59 0.56 -12.70
CA GLY A 115 -1.23 1.23 -11.45
C GLY A 115 -2.36 2.13 -10.93
N ILE A 116 -3.01 2.90 -11.83
CA ILE A 116 -4.16 3.73 -11.47
C ILE A 116 -5.33 2.86 -11.01
N GLY A 117 -5.62 1.78 -11.73
CA GLY A 117 -6.67 0.82 -11.37
C GLY A 117 -6.44 0.22 -9.98
N ASN A 118 -5.20 -0.14 -9.65
CA ASN A 118 -4.83 -0.66 -8.34
C ASN A 118 -5.02 0.38 -7.21
N ILE A 119 -4.54 1.63 -7.40
CA ILE A 119 -4.69 2.68 -6.38
C ILE A 119 -6.17 2.98 -6.10
N VAL A 120 -6.96 3.18 -7.17
CA VAL A 120 -8.38 3.54 -7.04
C VAL A 120 -9.16 2.36 -6.45
N GLY A 121 -8.94 1.14 -6.96
CA GLY A 121 -9.63 -0.06 -6.50
C GLY A 121 -9.36 -0.38 -5.03
N SER A 122 -8.09 -0.34 -4.59
CA SER A 122 -7.73 -0.63 -3.20
C SER A 122 -8.28 0.40 -2.22
N ASN A 123 -8.33 1.69 -2.58
CA ASN A 123 -8.97 2.71 -1.74
C ASN A 123 -10.48 2.49 -1.59
N ILE A 124 -11.16 2.12 -2.68
CA ILE A 124 -12.58 1.79 -2.64
C ILE A 124 -12.82 0.56 -1.75
N ALA A 125 -12.02 -0.50 -1.90
CA ALA A 125 -12.11 -1.70 -1.06
C ALA A 125 -11.84 -1.38 0.42
N ASN A 126 -10.83 -0.57 0.72
CA ASN A 126 -10.50 -0.20 2.11
C ASN A 126 -11.65 0.56 2.79
N ILE A 127 -12.35 1.45 2.07
CA ILE A 127 -13.46 2.23 2.63
C ILE A 127 -14.74 1.39 2.70
N LEU A 128 -15.12 0.71 1.61
CA LEU A 128 -16.41 0.03 1.53
C LEU A 128 -16.38 -1.35 2.19
N LEU A 129 -15.34 -2.14 1.92
CA LEU A 129 -15.25 -3.50 2.45
C LEU A 129 -14.66 -3.50 3.86
N ILE A 130 -13.44 -2.98 4.04
CA ILE A 130 -12.76 -3.08 5.33
C ILE A 130 -13.43 -2.17 6.38
N LEU A 131 -13.46 -0.86 6.13
CA LEU A 131 -14.04 0.10 7.06
C LEU A 131 -15.56 -0.10 7.20
N GLY A 132 -16.26 -0.37 6.10
CA GLY A 132 -17.70 -0.69 6.12
C GLY A 132 -18.02 -1.94 6.94
N ALA A 133 -17.32 -3.06 6.73
CA ALA A 133 -17.53 -4.27 7.53
C ALA A 133 -17.15 -4.05 9.00
N THR A 134 -16.04 -3.34 9.28
CA THR A 134 -15.62 -3.03 10.65
C THR A 134 -16.67 -2.17 11.37
N ALA A 135 -17.22 -1.14 10.69
CA ALA A 135 -18.26 -0.28 11.25
C ALA A 135 -19.59 -1.00 11.46
N ALA A 136 -19.91 -1.99 10.62
CA ALA A 136 -21.09 -2.84 10.77
C ALA A 136 -20.98 -3.78 11.98
N ILE A 137 -19.78 -4.29 12.29
CA ILE A 137 -19.53 -5.18 13.42
C ILE A 137 -19.34 -4.38 14.73
N THR A 138 -18.61 -3.26 14.69
CA THR A 138 -18.31 -2.43 15.85
C THR A 138 -18.44 -0.95 15.48
N PRO A 139 -19.45 -0.22 16.00
CA PRO A 139 -19.64 1.19 15.69
C PRO A 139 -18.41 2.03 16.04
N ILE A 140 -17.94 2.82 15.07
CA ILE A 140 -16.74 3.64 15.22
C ILE A 140 -17.14 4.98 15.84
N ILE A 141 -16.85 5.16 17.13
CA ILE A 141 -17.14 6.39 17.87
C ILE A 141 -15.87 7.23 17.98
N SER A 142 -15.74 8.28 17.16
CA SER A 142 -14.61 9.22 17.27
C SER A 142 -14.94 10.36 18.24
N LYS A 143 -14.15 10.53 19.30
CA LYS A 143 -14.19 11.72 20.16
C LYS A 143 -12.99 12.61 19.80
N GLY A 144 -13.22 13.72 19.10
CA GLY A 144 -12.22 14.78 18.92
C GLY A 144 -11.83 15.15 17.48
N LEU A 145 -12.29 14.44 16.45
CA LEU A 145 -12.05 14.85 15.06
C LEU A 145 -13.29 15.56 14.50
N SER A 146 -13.19 16.87 14.29
CA SER A 146 -14.28 17.64 13.67
C SER A 146 -14.44 17.20 12.22
N TRP A 147 -15.54 16.53 11.90
CA TRP A 147 -15.90 16.11 10.54
C TRP A 147 -15.80 17.28 9.55
N ARG A 148 -16.23 18.47 9.98
CA ARG A 148 -16.15 19.70 9.18
C ARG A 148 -14.71 20.06 8.83
N PHE A 149 -13.81 20.03 9.80
CA PHE A 149 -12.41 20.34 9.57
C PHE A 149 -11.77 19.32 8.62
N ASN A 150 -12.03 18.03 8.81
CA ASN A 150 -11.46 16.98 7.96
C ASN A 150 -11.99 17.06 6.51
N THR A 151 -13.30 17.27 6.33
CA THR A 151 -13.90 17.44 5.00
C THR A 151 -13.40 18.71 4.32
N LEU A 152 -13.26 19.82 5.05
CA LEU A 152 -12.71 21.06 4.51
C LEU A 152 -11.22 20.92 4.15
N ALA A 153 -10.43 20.25 4.98
CA ALA A 153 -9.03 19.99 4.70
C ALA A 153 -8.86 19.11 3.46
N MET A 154 -9.66 18.04 3.32
CA MET A 154 -9.66 17.20 2.13
C MET A 154 -10.11 17.96 0.88
N ALA A 155 -11.22 18.71 0.95
CA ALA A 155 -11.71 19.52 -0.16
C ALA A 155 -10.71 20.60 -0.58
N GLY A 156 -10.06 21.26 0.39
CA GLY A 156 -9.01 22.23 0.16
C GLY A 156 -7.77 21.63 -0.51
N ALA A 157 -7.33 20.45 -0.05
CA ALA A 157 -6.22 19.72 -0.66
C ALA A 157 -6.54 19.30 -2.11
N THR A 158 -7.75 18.79 -2.36
CA THR A 158 -8.21 18.46 -3.72
C THR A 158 -8.31 19.70 -4.60
N GLY A 159 -8.82 20.81 -4.07
CA GLY A 159 -8.89 22.09 -4.77
C GLY A 159 -7.52 22.63 -5.15
N LEU A 160 -6.55 22.59 -4.22
CA LEU A 160 -5.15 22.97 -4.45
C LEU A 160 -4.50 22.09 -5.53
N PHE A 161 -4.70 20.78 -5.46
CA PHE A 161 -4.19 19.85 -6.46
C PHE A 161 -4.80 20.12 -7.84
N GLY A 162 -6.12 20.31 -7.92
CA GLY A 162 -6.83 20.62 -9.16
C GLY A 162 -6.40 21.97 -9.76
N ALA A 163 -6.22 23.00 -8.92
CA ALA A 163 -5.70 24.29 -9.35
C ALA A 163 -4.26 24.18 -9.87
N GLY A 164 -3.42 23.35 -9.23
CA GLY A 164 -2.06 23.06 -9.70
C GLY A 164 -2.00 22.37 -11.06
N LEU A 165 -3.00 21.54 -11.39
CA LEU A 165 -3.14 20.93 -12.72
C LEU A 165 -3.70 21.91 -13.76
N ALA A 166 -4.56 22.85 -13.36
CA ALA A 166 -5.15 23.84 -14.28
C ALA A 166 -4.17 24.97 -14.65
N TRP A 167 -3.19 25.25 -13.78
CA TRP A 167 -2.17 26.28 -13.98
C TRP A 167 -0.83 25.71 -14.49
N GLY A 168 -0.73 24.38 -14.64
CA GLY A 168 0.49 23.65 -15.01
C GLY A 168 0.50 23.17 -16.45
#